data_AF-A0AAP5QQ93-F1
#
_entry.id   AF-A0AAP5QQ93-F1
#
_cell.length_a   1.000
_cell.length_b   1.000
_cell.length_c   1.000
_cell.angle_alpha   90.00
_cell.angle_beta   90.00
_cell.angle_gamma   90.00
#
_symmetry.space_group_name_H-M   'P 1'
#
loop_
_entity.id
_entity.type
_entity.pdbx_description
1 polymer ?
#
loop_
_entity_poly.entity_id
_entity_poly.type
_entity_poly.pdbx_seq_one_letter_code
_entity_poly.pdbx_strand_id
1 'polypeptide(L)'
;MSEIVTVTVVTGKGWEDLRRETLRINSEEIMHVGPLSECPEDAILERDLVGPSDFAELLKNFLIEHKGKKVKFVYEDEEDSNE
;
A
#
# COMPACT_ATOMS: atom_id res chain seq x y z
N MET A 1 27.24 5.80 -1.17
CA MET A 1 26.06 6.43 -0.55
C MET A 1 25.13 5.30 -0.17
N SER A 2 24.76 5.15 1.10
CA SER A 2 23.76 4.14 1.47
C SER A 2 22.42 4.59 0.91
N GLU A 3 22.00 4.02 -0.21
CA GLU A 3 20.65 4.21 -0.74
C GLU A 3 19.66 3.76 0.32
N ILE A 4 18.90 4.70 0.87
CA ILE A 4 17.84 4.43 1.84
C ILE A 4 16.60 4.07 1.03
N VAL A 5 16.04 2.90 1.29
CA VAL A 5 14.77 2.47 0.69
C VAL A 5 13.65 3.13 1.44
N THR A 6 12.81 3.89 0.74
CA THR A 6 11.65 4.55 1.37
C THR A 6 10.41 3.73 1.10
N VAL A 7 9.76 3.25 2.16
CA VAL A 7 8.48 2.57 2.12
C VAL A 7 7.43 3.57 2.61
N THR A 8 6.55 3.97 1.72
CA THR A 8 5.49 4.95 1.99
C THR A 8 4.14 4.22 2.02
N VAL A 9 3.38 4.42 3.09
CA VAL A 9 1.98 4.00 3.17
C VAL A 9 1.13 5.26 3.01
N VAL A 10 0.39 5.33 1.91
CA VAL A 10 -0.57 6.40 1.66
C VAL A 10 -1.95 5.90 2.07
N THR A 11 -2.57 6.56 3.04
CA THR A 11 -3.92 6.24 3.50
C THR A 11 -4.87 7.30 2.95
N GLY A 12 -5.83 6.91 2.12
CA GLY A 12 -6.82 7.81 1.56
C GLY A 12 -8.25 7.41 1.93
N LYS A 13 -9.18 8.30 1.63
CA LYS A 13 -10.62 8.02 1.68
C LYS A 13 -11.14 7.84 0.26
N GLY A 14 -11.79 6.71 0.02
CA GLY A 14 -12.45 6.39 -1.23
C GLY A 14 -13.92 6.77 -1.21
N TRP A 15 -14.66 6.21 -2.18
CA TRP A 15 -16.11 6.36 -2.27
C TRP A 15 -16.79 5.93 -0.96
N GLU A 16 -17.78 6.70 -0.50
CA GLU A 16 -18.49 6.51 0.78
C GLU A 16 -17.59 6.51 2.05
N ASP A 17 -16.53 7.33 2.09
CA ASP A 17 -15.61 7.44 3.25
C ASP A 17 -14.83 6.14 3.55
N LEU A 18 -14.88 5.17 2.63
CA LEU A 18 -14.23 3.88 2.81
C LEU A 18 -12.71 4.01 2.65
N ARG A 19 -11.96 3.51 3.64
CA ARG A 19 -10.50 3.61 3.69
C ARG A 19 -9.83 2.87 2.53
N ARG A 20 -8.89 3.54 1.87
CA ARG A 20 -7.97 2.98 0.86
C ARG A 20 -6.54 3.11 1.36
N GLU A 21 -5.72 2.10 1.10
CA GLU A 21 -4.33 2.04 1.52
C GLU A 21 -3.46 1.63 0.34
N THR A 22 -2.47 2.46 0.05
CA THR A 22 -1.52 2.23 -1.04
C THR A 22 -0.11 2.14 -0.47
N LEU A 23 0.58 1.06 -0.78
CA LEU A 23 1.99 0.84 -0.43
C LEU A 23 2.88 1.21 -1.61
N ARG A 24 3.80 2.14 -1.38
CA ARG A 24 4.84 2.54 -2.34
C ARG A 24 6.23 2.22 -1.82
N ILE A 25 7.11 1.77 -2.70
CA ILE A 25 8.52 1.52 -2.40
C ILE A 25 9.35 2.33 -3.40
N ASN A 26 10.19 3.24 -2.91
CA ASN A 26 10.95 4.19 -3.74
C ASN A 26 10.08 4.95 -4.77
N SER A 27 8.87 5.35 -4.36
CA SER A 27 7.87 6.04 -5.19
C SER A 27 7.14 5.17 -6.23
N GLU A 28 7.47 3.88 -6.35
CA GLU A 28 6.71 2.93 -7.17
C GLU A 28 5.58 2.32 -6.35
N GLU A 29 4.36 2.27 -6.92
CA GLU A 29 3.22 1.61 -6.31
C GLU A 29 3.33 0.10 -6.45
N ILE A 30 3.34 -0.60 -5.31
CA ILE A 30 3.52 -2.07 -5.27
C ILE A 30 2.24 -2.78 -4.89
N MET A 31 1.41 -2.15 -4.07
CA MET A 31 0.16 -2.73 -3.60
C MET A 31 -0.84 -1.60 -3.34
N HIS A 32 -2.07 -1.79 -3.84
CA HIS A 32 -3.21 -0.93 -3.55
C HIS A 32 -4.32 -1.83 -2.99
N VAL A 33 -4.92 -1.40 -1.89
CA VAL A 33 -6.05 -2.08 -1.27
C VAL A 33 -7.13 -1.05 -0.97
N GLY A 34 -8.32 -1.25 -1.51
CA GLY A 34 -9.49 -0.41 -1.28
C GLY A 34 -10.77 -1.21 -1.23
N PRO A 35 -11.93 -0.58 -1.11
CA PRO A 35 -13.21 -1.25 -1.29
C PRO A 35 -13.50 -1.45 -2.78
N LEU A 36 -13.99 -2.64 -3.16
CA LEU A 36 -14.65 -2.81 -4.46
C LEU A 36 -16.01 -2.10 -4.39
N SER A 37 -16.17 -1.02 -5.14
CA SER A 37 -17.36 -0.14 -5.07
C SER A 37 -18.53 -0.61 -5.94
N GLU A 38 -18.60 -1.89 -6.32
CA GLU A 38 -19.72 -2.43 -7.10
C GLU A 38 -20.95 -2.75 -6.22
N CYS A 39 -20.77 -3.17 -4.96
CA CYS A 39 -21.82 -3.31 -3.94
C CYS A 39 -21.26 -3.03 -2.52
N PRO A 40 -22.10 -2.66 -1.53
CA PRO A 40 -21.66 -2.49 -0.13
C PRO A 40 -21.10 -3.79 0.51
N GLU A 41 -21.48 -4.96 0.01
CA GLU A 41 -20.88 -6.25 0.40
C GLU A 41 -19.47 -6.48 -0.22
N ASP A 42 -19.20 -5.87 -1.38
CA ASP A 42 -17.90 -5.92 -2.09
C ASP A 42 -16.84 -5.00 -1.48
N ALA A 43 -17.26 -3.99 -0.71
CA ALA A 43 -16.34 -3.07 -0.04
C ALA A 43 -15.37 -3.75 0.94
N ILE A 44 -15.73 -4.92 1.47
CA ILE A 44 -14.87 -5.73 2.36
C ILE A 44 -14.05 -6.75 1.55
N LEU A 45 -14.50 -7.12 0.35
CA LEU A 45 -13.94 -8.21 -0.43
C LEU A 45 -12.52 -7.93 -0.94
N GLU A 46 -12.20 -6.74 -1.45
CA GLU A 46 -10.83 -6.47 -1.95
C GLU A 46 -9.76 -6.58 -0.83
N ARG A 47 -10.11 -6.16 0.40
CA ARG A 47 -9.20 -6.31 1.55
C ARG A 47 -8.93 -7.77 1.86
N ASP A 48 -9.92 -8.63 1.63
CA ASP A 48 -9.80 -10.08 1.78
C ASP A 48 -9.12 -10.76 0.57
N LEU A 49 -8.95 -10.07 -0.57
CA LEU A 49 -8.22 -10.58 -1.73
C LEU A 49 -6.69 -10.55 -1.53
N VAL A 50 -6.18 -9.70 -0.64
CA VAL A 50 -4.74 -9.67 -0.33
C VAL A 50 -4.46 -10.60 0.85
N GLY A 51 -3.81 -11.74 0.55
CA GLY A 51 -3.57 -12.78 1.53
C GLY A 51 -2.15 -12.78 2.11
N PRO A 52 -1.89 -13.59 3.15
CA PRO A 52 -0.55 -13.80 3.69
C PRO A 52 0.49 -14.25 2.64
N SER A 53 0.05 -14.92 1.58
CA SER A 53 0.90 -15.36 0.47
C SER A 53 1.47 -14.19 -0.33
N ASP A 54 0.64 -13.18 -0.63
CA ASP A 54 1.04 -11.97 -1.36
C ASP A 54 2.06 -11.16 -0.56
N PHE A 55 1.85 -11.03 0.76
CA PHE A 55 2.80 -10.40 1.66
C PHE A 55 4.14 -11.16 1.72
N ALA A 56 4.10 -12.49 1.76
CA ALA A 56 5.31 -13.30 1.79
C ALA A 56 6.13 -13.16 0.49
N GLU A 57 5.46 -13.09 -0.66
CA GLU A 57 6.12 -12.89 -1.95
C GLU A 57 6.71 -11.47 -2.07
N LEU A 58 5.96 -10.44 -1.67
CA LEU A 58 6.43 -9.06 -1.62
C LEU A 58 7.68 -8.94 -0.74
N LEU A 59 7.66 -9.53 0.46
CA LEU A 59 8.79 -9.48 1.39
C LEU A 59 10.03 -10.19 0.82
N LYS A 60 9.84 -11.33 0.14
CA LYS A 60 10.92 -12.05 -0.50
C LYS A 60 11.61 -11.20 -1.57
N ASN A 61 10.83 -10.58 -2.46
CA ASN A 61 11.36 -9.73 -3.52
C ASN A 61 12.08 -8.51 -2.94
N PHE A 62 11.45 -7.85 -1.95
CA PHE A 62 12.04 -6.71 -1.23
C PHE A 62 13.43 -7.03 -0.65
N LEU A 63 13.59 -8.17 0.02
CA LEU A 63 14.87 -8.59 0.60
C LEU A 63 15.94 -8.87 -0.47
N ILE A 64 15.56 -9.47 -1.59
CA ILE A 64 16.46 -9.79 -2.71
C ILE A 64 16.93 -8.51 -3.41
N GLU A 65 16.03 -7.57 -3.69
CA GLU A 65 16.31 -6.35 -4.44
C GLU A 65 17.12 -5.34 -3.63
N HIS A 66 16.80 -5.19 -2.34
CA HIS A 66 17.39 -4.14 -1.51
C HIS A 66 18.59 -4.60 -0.68
N LYS A 67 18.91 -5.90 -0.61
CA LYS A 67 20.18 -6.45 -0.09
C LYS A 67 20.70 -5.82 1.22
N GLY A 68 19.82 -5.58 2.20
CA GLY A 68 20.20 -5.01 3.49
C GLY A 68 20.41 -3.48 3.50
N LYS A 69 19.91 -2.75 2.50
CA LYS A 69 19.78 -1.29 2.54
C LYS A 69 18.96 -0.85 3.76
N LYS A 70 19.26 0.34 4.28
CA LYS A 70 18.47 0.93 5.37
C LYS A 70 17.08 1.26 4.85
N VAL A 71 16.06 0.95 5.63
CA VAL A 71 14.65 1.20 5.27
C VAL A 71 14.12 2.36 6.10
N LYS A 72 13.43 3.30 5.46
CA LYS A 72 12.68 4.38 6.09
C LYS A 72 11.20 4.15 5.82
N PHE A 73 10.39 4.17 6.87
CA PHE A 73 8.94 4.12 6.76
C PHE A 73 8.37 5.54 6.82
N VAL A 74 7.44 5.83 5.91
CA VAL A 74 6.72 7.10 5.83
C VAL A 74 5.24 6.76 5.78
N TYR A 75 4.41 7.50 6.52
CA TYR A 75 2.97 7.35 6.53
C TYR A 75 2.40 8.71 6.12
N GLU A 76 1.62 8.73 5.05
CA GLU A 76 1.01 9.93 4.49
C GLU A 76 -0.51 9.71 4.45
N ASP A 77 -1.27 10.69 4.90
CA ASP A 77 -2.70 10.74 4.65
C ASP A 77 -2.92 11.48 3.33
N GLU A 78 -3.70 10.90 2.43
CA GLU A 78 -4.16 11.57 1.22
C GLU A 78 -5.15 12.65 1.69
N GLU A 79 -4.69 13.90 1.76
CA GLU A 79 -5.58 15.03 2.03
C GLU A 79 -6.60 15.09 0.90
N ASP A 80 -7.87 14.87 1.28
CA ASP A 80 -9.06 15.03 0.44
C ASP A 80 -8.94 16.34 -0.34
N SER A 81 -8.50 16.26 -1.60
CA SER A 81 -8.44 17.42 -2.48
C SER A 81 -9.87 17.72 -2.92
N ASN A 82 -10.60 18.32 -1.99
CA ASN A 82 -11.91 18.87 -2.21
C ASN A 82 -11.73 20.17 -3.02
N GLU A 83 -11.65 20.02 -4.35
CA GLU A 83 -11.80 21.10 -5.34
C GLU A 83 -13.15 20.97 -6.06
#